data_AF-A0A0B4GH47-F1
#
_entry.id   AF-A0A0B4GH47-F1
#
_cell.length_a   1.000
_cell.length_b   1.000
_cell.length_c   1.000
_cell.angle_alpha   90.00
_cell.angle_beta   90.00
_cell.angle_gamma   90.00
#
_symmetry.space_group_name_H-M   'P 1'
#
loop_
_entity.id
_entity.type
_entity.pdbx_description
1 polymer ?
#
loop_
_entity_poly.entity_id
_entity_poly.type
_entity_poly.pdbx_seq_one_letter_code
_entity_poly.pdbx_strand_id
1 'polypeptide(L)'
;MTSSLGNLIDYVDFDKRSLLEYHNKILTKLFGGNAKAANYGLAVAIFSLGLFRDWLYKVALLEQPSHPLLKTIYSQAAAYMLFAAGNTLVISSTYRLGIRGTFLGDYFGFLLDEMVTGFPFNVTGAPMYWGSTMSFLGTALFFGKPAGLLLTLWVYLVYVVALRFEDPFTAGIYAKRNRERAAAKSGKKQN
;
A
#
# COMPACT_ATOMS: atom_id res chain seq x y z
N MET A 1 21.58 -16.52 -28.39
CA MET A 1 20.67 -15.40 -28.07
C MET A 1 20.22 -15.58 -26.64
N THR A 2 20.96 -14.92 -25.76
CA THR A 2 20.83 -14.92 -24.30
C THR A 2 19.51 -14.28 -23.89
N SER A 3 18.70 -15.04 -23.17
CA SER A 3 17.37 -14.63 -22.71
C SER A 3 17.48 -13.51 -21.68
N SER A 4 17.37 -12.27 -22.14
CA SER A 4 17.16 -11.08 -21.30
C SER A 4 15.93 -11.19 -20.40
N LEU A 5 15.06 -12.18 -20.62
CA LEU A 5 13.88 -12.49 -19.82
C LEU A 5 14.21 -13.38 -18.60
N GLY A 6 15.25 -14.22 -18.66
CA GLY A 6 15.64 -15.08 -17.55
C GLY A 6 16.15 -14.31 -16.33
N ASN A 7 16.98 -13.28 -16.58
CA ASN A 7 17.49 -12.42 -15.51
C ASN A 7 16.41 -11.55 -14.87
N LEU A 8 15.30 -11.26 -15.56
CA LEU A 8 14.23 -10.41 -15.01
C LEU A 8 13.38 -11.15 -13.97
N ILE A 9 13.24 -12.47 -14.12
CA ILE A 9 12.47 -13.32 -13.19
C ILE A 9 13.23 -13.49 -11.86
N ASP A 10 14.56 -13.56 -11.89
CA ASP A 10 15.39 -13.61 -10.68
C ASP A 10 15.34 -12.30 -9.85
N TYR A 11 14.93 -11.17 -10.45
CA TYR A 11 14.66 -9.93 -9.71
C TYR A 11 13.26 -9.86 -9.10
N VAL A 12 12.34 -10.76 -9.49
CA VAL A 12 11.00 -10.83 -8.95
C VAL A 12 10.92 -12.03 -8.02
N ASP A 13 11.22 -11.80 -6.75
CA ASP A 13 11.25 -12.83 -5.72
C ASP A 13 9.84 -13.28 -5.32
N PHE A 14 9.36 -14.32 -6.00
CA PHE A 14 8.11 -15.00 -5.67
C PHE A 14 8.22 -15.89 -4.41
N ASP A 15 9.43 -16.16 -3.94
CA ASP A 15 9.73 -16.97 -2.74
C ASP A 15 9.64 -16.16 -1.44
N LYS A 16 9.23 -14.89 -1.52
CA LYS A 16 9.05 -13.98 -0.38
C LYS A 16 10.35 -13.70 0.38
N ARG A 17 11.53 -13.87 -0.25
CA ARG A 17 12.84 -13.64 0.40
C ARG A 17 13.36 -12.20 0.20
N SER A 18 12.89 -11.45 -0.79
CA SER A 18 13.44 -10.12 -1.15
C SER A 18 12.65 -8.99 -0.54
N LEU A 19 12.54 -8.98 0.78
CA LEU A 19 12.22 -7.75 1.48
C LEU A 19 13.55 -7.05 1.69
N LEU A 20 14.03 -6.44 0.59
CA LEU A 20 15.39 -5.94 0.45
C LEU A 20 15.80 -5.04 1.62
N GLU A 21 14.90 -4.17 2.08
CA GLU A 21 15.18 -3.35 3.26
C GLU A 21 15.13 -4.13 4.57
N TYR A 22 14.21 -5.11 4.71
CA TYR A 22 14.11 -5.92 5.91
C TYR A 22 15.36 -6.79 6.14
N HIS A 23 15.91 -7.39 5.09
CA HIS A 23 17.09 -8.26 5.17
C HIS A 23 18.42 -7.53 4.97
N ASN A 24 18.53 -6.65 3.96
CA ASN A 24 19.82 -6.09 3.54
C ASN A 24 20.10 -4.68 4.09
N LYS A 25 19.06 -4.00 4.62
CA LYS A 25 19.14 -2.67 5.25
C LYS A 25 19.77 -1.62 4.33
N ILE A 26 19.48 -1.69 3.03
CA ILE A 26 20.12 -0.86 2.00
C ILE A 26 19.81 0.62 2.20
N LEU A 27 18.53 0.97 2.39
CA LEU A 27 18.11 2.35 2.64
C LEU A 27 18.63 2.82 4.00
N THR A 28 18.56 1.97 5.03
CA THR A 28 19.14 2.30 6.33
C THR A 28 20.64 2.62 6.22
N LYS A 29 21.42 1.85 5.45
CA LYS A 29 22.85 2.12 5.19
C LYS A 29 23.07 3.42 4.41
N LEU A 30 22.23 3.70 3.42
CA LEU A 30 22.29 4.94 2.64
C LEU A 30 22.07 6.19 3.52
N PHE A 31 21.22 6.08 4.55
CA PHE A 31 20.98 7.12 5.54
C PHE A 31 21.90 7.02 6.77
N GLY A 32 23.13 6.53 6.58
CA GLY A 32 24.15 6.50 7.64
C GLY A 32 23.82 5.59 8.82
N GLY A 33 23.04 4.53 8.61
CA GLY A 33 22.61 3.61 9.65
C GLY A 33 21.34 4.04 10.40
N ASN A 34 20.76 5.21 10.06
CA ASN A 34 19.56 5.71 10.74
C ASN A 34 18.27 5.21 10.06
N ALA A 35 17.74 4.09 10.56
CA ALA A 35 16.51 3.49 10.02
C ALA A 35 15.28 4.41 10.11
N LYS A 36 15.21 5.30 11.11
CA LYS A 36 14.11 6.27 11.22
C LYS A 36 14.18 7.29 10.09
N ALA A 37 15.36 7.89 9.89
CA ALA A 37 15.57 8.85 8.81
C ALA A 37 15.32 8.21 7.43
N ALA A 38 15.79 6.98 7.22
CA ALA A 38 15.54 6.22 6.00
C ALA A 38 14.05 5.98 5.74
N ASN A 39 13.28 5.58 6.77
CA ASN A 39 11.84 5.36 6.64
C ASN A 39 11.08 6.65 6.33
N TYR A 40 11.38 7.76 7.01
CA TYR A 40 10.77 9.06 6.71
C TYR A 40 11.17 9.57 5.32
N GLY A 41 12.42 9.37 4.91
CA GLY A 41 12.87 9.68 3.54
C GLY A 41 12.11 8.88 2.49
N LEU A 42 11.92 7.58 2.73
CA LEU A 42 11.10 6.72 1.88
C LEU A 42 9.62 7.18 1.86
N ALA A 43 9.05 7.54 3.02
CA ALA A 43 7.68 8.04 3.11
C ALA A 43 7.49 9.30 2.27
N VAL A 44 8.43 10.26 2.34
CA VAL A 44 8.41 11.48 1.51
C VAL A 44 8.51 11.11 0.03
N ALA A 45 9.40 10.18 -0.34
CA ALA A 45 9.54 9.74 -1.72
C ALA A 45 8.25 9.08 -2.26
N ILE A 46 7.68 8.12 -1.54
CA ILE A 46 6.42 7.45 -1.92
C ILE A 46 5.29 8.45 -2.05
N PHE A 47 5.12 9.35 -1.06
CA PHE A 47 4.06 10.35 -1.09
C PHE A 47 4.22 11.31 -2.27
N SER A 48 5.43 11.81 -2.52
CA SER A 48 5.71 12.74 -3.62
C SER A 48 5.52 12.10 -4.99
N LEU A 49 6.01 10.87 -5.16
CA LEU A 49 5.78 10.08 -6.37
C LEU A 49 4.29 9.76 -6.55
N GLY A 50 3.56 9.53 -5.46
CA GLY A 50 2.11 9.38 -5.46
C GLY A 50 1.39 10.62 -6.00
N LEU A 51 1.73 11.81 -5.49
CA LEU A 51 1.18 13.08 -5.99
C LEU A 51 1.49 13.29 -7.47
N PHE A 52 2.73 13.03 -7.89
CA PHE A 52 3.14 13.16 -9.28
C PHE A 52 2.41 12.17 -10.19
N ARG A 53 2.28 10.91 -9.77
CA ARG A 53 1.49 9.87 -10.48
C ARG A 53 0.04 10.30 -10.61
N ASP A 54 -0.58 10.80 -9.55
CA ASP A 54 -1.99 11.18 -9.56
C ASP A 54 -2.23 12.40 -10.46
N TRP A 55 -1.27 13.33 -10.52
CA TRP A 55 -1.28 14.42 -11.48
C TRP A 55 -1.17 13.93 -12.93
N LEU A 56 -0.21 13.05 -13.24
CA LEU A 56 -0.07 12.45 -14.57
C LEU A 56 -1.33 11.67 -14.98
N TYR A 57 -1.87 10.88 -14.05
CA TYR A 57 -3.12 10.15 -14.25
C TYR A 57 -4.27 11.10 -14.61
N LYS A 58 -4.43 12.19 -13.86
CA LYS A 58 -5.50 13.17 -14.12
C LYS A 58 -5.33 13.83 -15.49
N VAL A 59 -4.11 14.25 -15.85
CA VAL A 59 -3.84 14.87 -17.16
C VAL A 59 -4.18 13.90 -18.28
N ALA A 60 -3.64 12.68 -18.24
CA ALA A 60 -3.91 11.66 -19.25
C ALA A 60 -5.39 11.30 -19.34
N LEU A 61 -6.09 11.23 -18.21
CA LEU A 61 -7.51 10.89 -18.15
C LEU A 61 -8.40 11.98 -18.77
N LEU A 62 -8.03 13.26 -18.62
CA LEU A 62 -8.78 14.38 -19.19
C LEU A 62 -8.76 14.38 -20.73
N GLU A 63 -7.65 13.94 -21.33
CA GLU A 63 -7.50 13.79 -22.78
C GLU A 63 -8.33 12.64 -23.38
N GLN A 64 -8.79 11.70 -22.56
CA GLN A 64 -9.60 10.57 -23.03
C GLN A 64 -11.04 11.00 -23.35
N PRO A 65 -11.73 10.35 -24.31
CA PRO A 65 -13.12 10.64 -24.59
C PRO A 65 -14.01 10.27 -23.40
N SER A 66 -15.04 11.09 -23.16
CA SER A 66 -16.08 10.74 -22.18
C SER A 66 -17.22 9.97 -22.84
N HIS A 67 -17.90 9.10 -22.10
CA HIS A 67 -19.02 8.31 -22.60
C HIS A 67 -20.36 8.76 -21.99
N PRO A 68 -21.45 8.95 -22.78
CA PRO A 68 -22.74 9.42 -22.26
C PRO A 68 -23.31 8.58 -21.10
N LEU A 69 -23.14 7.25 -21.14
CA LEU A 69 -23.61 6.36 -20.06
C LEU A 69 -22.96 6.65 -18.69
N LEU A 70 -21.77 7.25 -18.68
CA LEU A 70 -21.06 7.61 -17.45
C LEU A 70 -21.32 9.07 -17.03
N LYS A 71 -22.07 9.84 -17.80
CA LYS A 71 -22.43 11.24 -17.50
C LYS A 71 -23.82 11.37 -16.87
N THR A 72 -24.28 10.33 -16.19
CA THR A 72 -25.58 10.32 -15.52
C THR A 72 -25.48 10.86 -14.10
N ILE A 73 -26.60 11.30 -13.53
CA ILE A 73 -26.67 11.69 -12.12
C ILE A 73 -26.26 10.54 -11.19
N TYR A 74 -26.57 9.30 -11.58
CA TYR A 74 -26.19 8.10 -10.83
C TYR A 74 -24.67 7.89 -10.82
N SER A 75 -24.01 8.12 -11.96
CA SER A 75 -22.53 8.06 -12.05
C SER A 75 -21.88 9.11 -11.15
N GLN A 76 -22.42 10.34 -11.14
CA GLN A 76 -21.91 11.41 -10.26
C GLN A 76 -22.13 11.10 -8.78
N ALA A 77 -23.33 10.64 -8.41
CA ALA A 77 -23.62 10.23 -7.04
C ALA A 77 -22.69 9.08 -6.60
N ALA A 78 -22.49 8.07 -7.45
CA ALA A 78 -21.56 6.98 -7.19
C ALA A 78 -20.12 7.49 -7.01
N ALA A 79 -19.66 8.44 -7.83
CA ALA A 79 -18.34 9.04 -7.70
C ALA A 79 -18.14 9.70 -6.33
N TYR A 80 -19.09 10.54 -5.89
CA TYR A 80 -19.00 11.20 -4.58
C TYR A 80 -19.05 10.20 -3.42
N MET A 81 -19.89 9.17 -3.49
CA MET A 81 -19.93 8.12 -2.47
C MET A 81 -18.61 7.36 -2.39
N LEU A 82 -18.00 7.03 -3.54
CA LEU A 82 -16.70 6.37 -3.61
C LEU A 82 -15.59 7.26 -3.06
N PHE A 83 -15.59 8.56 -3.37
CA PHE A 83 -14.62 9.49 -2.78
C PHE A 83 -14.76 9.59 -1.27
N ALA A 84 -16.00 9.71 -0.75
CA ALA A 84 -16.23 9.77 0.68
C ALA A 84 -15.76 8.48 1.37
N ALA A 85 -16.22 7.33 0.92
CA ALA A 85 -15.84 6.03 1.49
C ALA A 85 -14.33 5.79 1.39
N GLY A 86 -13.75 6.04 0.22
CA GLY A 86 -12.33 5.82 -0.03
C GLY A 86 -11.43 6.69 0.83
N ASN A 87 -11.73 8.00 0.93
CA ASN A 87 -10.98 8.91 1.81
C ASN A 87 -11.17 8.55 3.28
N THR A 88 -12.37 8.15 3.71
CA THR A 88 -12.59 7.67 5.08
C THR A 88 -11.68 6.47 5.39
N LEU A 89 -11.59 5.47 4.49
CA LEU A 89 -10.71 4.32 4.70
C LEU A 89 -9.23 4.73 4.77
N VAL A 90 -8.74 5.52 3.80
CA VAL A 90 -7.32 5.93 3.73
C VAL A 90 -6.92 6.79 4.93
N ILE A 91 -7.72 7.80 5.27
CA ILE A 91 -7.39 8.73 6.36
C ILE A 91 -7.43 8.01 7.70
N SER A 92 -8.48 7.22 7.95
CA SER A 92 -8.60 6.50 9.23
C SER A 92 -7.54 5.41 9.39
N SER A 93 -7.15 4.70 8.33
CA SER A 93 -6.06 3.73 8.40
C SER A 93 -4.71 4.40 8.64
N THR A 94 -4.45 5.52 7.95
CA THR A 94 -3.21 6.30 8.13
C THR A 94 -3.12 6.87 9.54
N TYR A 95 -4.24 7.35 10.09
CA TYR A 95 -4.33 7.81 11.47
C TYR A 95 -3.98 6.71 12.47
N ARG A 96 -4.51 5.49 12.26
CA ARG A 96 -4.24 4.33 13.12
C ARG A 96 -2.80 3.82 13.05
N LEU A 97 -2.23 3.77 11.85
CA LEU A 97 -0.87 3.26 11.62
C LEU A 97 0.22 4.31 11.87
N GLY A 98 -0.13 5.60 11.76
CA GLY A 98 0.82 6.70 11.66
C GLY A 98 1.63 6.65 10.36
N ILE A 99 2.47 7.66 10.14
CA ILE A 99 3.30 7.76 8.91
C ILE A 99 4.18 6.53 8.76
N ARG A 100 4.87 6.11 9.83
CA ARG A 100 5.80 4.98 9.77
C ARG A 100 5.09 3.67 9.42
N GLY A 101 3.97 3.37 10.07
CA GLY A 101 3.21 2.15 9.78
C GLY A 101 2.57 2.17 8.38
N THR A 102 2.23 3.35 7.86
CA THR A 102 1.66 3.55 6.52
C THR A 102 2.70 3.34 5.42
N PHE A 103 3.93 3.81 5.64
CA PHE A 103 5.00 3.78 4.64
C PHE A 103 6.07 2.74 4.98
N LEU A 104 5.67 1.46 5.07
CA LEU A 104 6.57 0.29 5.16
C LEU A 104 7.51 0.28 6.39
N GLY A 105 7.08 0.85 7.52
CA GLY A 105 7.91 0.95 8.73
C GLY A 105 8.36 -0.39 9.30
N ASP A 106 7.59 -1.44 9.11
CA ASP A 106 7.89 -2.82 9.46
C ASP A 106 9.13 -3.37 8.73
N TYR A 107 9.41 -2.92 7.50
CA TYR A 107 10.64 -3.23 6.76
C TYR A 107 11.88 -2.64 7.45
N PHE A 108 11.71 -1.50 8.12
CA PHE A 108 12.74 -0.85 8.93
C PHE A 108 12.78 -1.37 10.37
N GLY A 109 11.92 -2.32 10.73
CA GLY A 109 11.83 -2.91 12.07
C GLY A 109 10.94 -2.11 13.04
N PHE A 110 10.18 -1.12 12.57
CA PHE A 110 9.20 -0.42 13.38
C PHE A 110 7.87 -1.17 13.34
N LEU A 111 7.55 -1.85 14.44
CA LEU A 111 6.29 -2.57 14.62
C LEU A 111 5.44 -1.85 15.67
N LEU A 112 4.13 -1.79 15.46
CA LEU A 112 3.18 -1.37 16.50
C LEU A 112 3.10 -2.43 17.59
N ASP A 113 2.74 -2.06 18.82
CA ASP A 113 2.70 -3.02 19.94
C ASP A 113 1.77 -4.20 19.71
N GLU A 114 0.70 -3.98 18.95
CA GLU A 114 -0.24 -4.97 18.45
C GLU A 114 -0.68 -4.60 17.03
N MET A 115 -1.17 -5.59 16.28
CA MET A 115 -1.77 -5.31 14.97
C MET A 115 -3.07 -4.54 15.19
N VAL A 116 -3.30 -3.51 14.37
CA VAL A 116 -4.56 -2.75 14.43
C VAL A 116 -5.67 -3.62 13.84
N THR A 117 -6.63 -3.99 14.68
CA THR A 117 -7.80 -4.79 14.28
C THR A 117 -9.11 -4.00 14.30
N GLY A 118 -9.12 -2.81 14.89
CA GLY A 118 -10.29 -1.91 14.91
C GLY A 118 -10.45 -1.13 13.59
N PHE A 119 -11.45 -0.25 13.54
CA PHE A 119 -11.73 0.55 12.33
C PHE A 119 -10.50 1.33 11.83
N PRO A 120 -10.21 1.30 10.51
CA PRO A 120 -10.99 0.64 9.43
C PRO A 120 -10.62 -0.83 9.13
N PHE A 121 -9.65 -1.41 9.86
CA PHE A 121 -9.14 -2.76 9.60
C PHE A 121 -10.11 -3.89 9.96
N ASN A 122 -11.14 -3.62 10.77
CA ASN A 122 -12.24 -4.55 11.00
C ASN A 122 -13.22 -4.67 9.81
N VAL A 123 -13.21 -3.69 8.89
CA VAL A 123 -14.08 -3.69 7.71
C VAL A 123 -13.38 -4.34 6.52
N THR A 124 -12.09 -4.08 6.36
CA THR A 124 -11.26 -4.67 5.31
C THR A 124 -9.81 -4.80 5.78
N GLY A 125 -9.10 -5.85 5.37
CA GLY A 125 -7.71 -6.08 5.77
C GLY A 125 -6.72 -5.06 5.19
N ALA A 126 -7.09 -4.39 4.08
CA ALA A 126 -6.23 -3.51 3.31
C ALA A 126 -6.91 -2.15 3.01
N PRO A 127 -7.32 -1.37 4.02
CA PRO A 127 -8.18 -0.20 3.85
C PRO A 127 -7.58 0.88 2.95
N MET A 128 -6.26 1.06 2.95
CA MET A 128 -5.58 2.01 2.07
C MET A 128 -5.71 1.63 0.59
N TYR A 129 -5.50 0.35 0.29
CA TYR A 129 -5.58 -0.18 -1.07
C TYR A 129 -7.01 -0.06 -1.61
N TRP A 130 -7.99 -0.49 -0.83
CA TRP A 130 -9.41 -0.35 -1.19
C TRP A 130 -9.82 1.12 -1.35
N GLY A 131 -9.44 1.98 -0.41
CA GLY A 131 -9.79 3.40 -0.47
C GLY A 131 -9.13 4.14 -1.62
N SER A 132 -7.91 3.74 -2.01
CA SER A 132 -7.27 4.26 -3.22
C SER A 132 -7.96 3.75 -4.49
N THR A 133 -8.29 2.46 -4.60
CA THR A 133 -9.07 1.93 -5.74
C THR A 133 -10.42 2.64 -5.88
N MET A 134 -11.10 2.91 -4.76
CA MET A 134 -12.34 3.70 -4.75
C MET A 134 -12.12 5.11 -5.28
N SER A 135 -11.00 5.76 -4.93
CA SER A 135 -10.64 7.09 -5.46
C SER A 135 -10.38 7.06 -6.98
N PHE A 136 -9.69 6.04 -7.50
CA PHE A 136 -9.50 5.86 -8.95
C PHE A 136 -10.83 5.66 -9.67
N LEU A 137 -11.68 4.77 -9.15
CA LEU A 137 -13.02 4.50 -9.71
C LEU A 137 -13.90 5.74 -9.67
N GLY A 138 -13.93 6.43 -8.52
CA GLY A 138 -14.67 7.66 -8.34
C GLY A 138 -14.24 8.73 -9.34
N THR A 139 -12.93 8.85 -9.60
CA THR A 139 -12.41 9.79 -10.60
C THR A 139 -12.85 9.44 -12.02
N ALA A 140 -12.83 8.15 -12.36
CA ALA A 140 -13.29 7.68 -13.68
C ALA A 140 -14.78 7.98 -13.92
N LEU A 141 -15.61 7.75 -12.90
CA LEU A 141 -17.05 8.05 -12.94
C LEU A 141 -17.31 9.56 -12.95
N PHE A 142 -16.58 10.32 -12.14
CA PHE A 142 -16.74 11.78 -12.02
C PHE A 142 -16.51 12.50 -13.35
N PHE A 143 -15.45 12.11 -14.08
CA PHE A 143 -15.15 12.68 -15.40
C PHE A 143 -15.86 11.93 -16.55
N GLY A 144 -16.58 10.84 -16.24
CA GLY A 144 -17.29 10.00 -17.18
C GLY A 144 -16.37 9.35 -18.23
N LYS A 145 -15.18 8.90 -17.82
CA LYS A 145 -14.10 8.44 -18.70
C LYS A 145 -13.98 6.91 -18.66
N PRO A 146 -14.30 6.18 -19.75
CA PRO A 146 -14.16 4.72 -19.80
C PRO A 146 -12.71 4.24 -19.59
N ALA A 147 -11.73 4.97 -20.11
CA ALA A 147 -10.32 4.69 -19.90
C ALA A 147 -9.95 4.68 -18.40
N GLY A 148 -10.59 5.53 -17.59
CA GLY A 148 -10.40 5.54 -16.14
C GLY A 148 -10.89 4.26 -15.47
N LEU A 149 -11.92 3.60 -16.01
CA LEU A 149 -12.39 2.31 -15.48
C LEU A 149 -11.37 1.20 -15.74
N LEU A 150 -10.75 1.19 -16.92
CA LEU A 150 -9.66 0.26 -17.26
C LEU A 150 -8.43 0.49 -16.37
N LEU A 151 -8.07 1.77 -16.16
CA LEU A 151 -6.97 2.13 -15.26
C LEU A 151 -7.28 1.77 -13.81
N THR A 152 -8.52 1.92 -13.36
CA THR A 152 -8.96 1.47 -12.05
C THR A 152 -8.78 -0.04 -11.91
N LEU A 153 -9.20 -0.83 -12.90
CA LEU A 153 -9.01 -2.27 -12.91
C LEU A 153 -7.52 -2.64 -12.87
N TRP A 154 -6.70 -1.95 -13.65
CA TRP A 154 -5.26 -2.15 -13.63
C TRP A 154 -4.65 -1.90 -12.25
N VAL A 155 -4.97 -0.76 -11.62
CA VAL A 155 -4.51 -0.43 -10.26
C VAL A 155 -4.98 -1.48 -9.25
N TYR A 156 -6.23 -1.93 -9.35
CA TYR A 156 -6.76 -2.98 -8.51
C TYR A 156 -5.96 -4.29 -8.64
N LEU A 157 -5.62 -4.70 -9.87
CA LEU A 157 -4.81 -5.90 -10.10
C LEU A 157 -3.41 -5.77 -9.49
N VAL A 158 -2.76 -4.61 -9.66
CA VAL A 158 -1.47 -4.31 -9.03
C VAL A 158 -1.58 -4.41 -7.50
N TYR A 159 -2.66 -3.91 -6.91
CA TYR A 159 -2.90 -3.99 -5.47
C TYR A 159 -3.13 -5.41 -4.98
N VAL A 160 -3.88 -6.23 -5.71
CA VAL A 160 -4.06 -7.65 -5.39
C VAL A 160 -2.71 -8.37 -5.38
N VAL A 161 -1.86 -8.09 -6.36
CA VAL A 161 -0.49 -8.64 -6.40
C VAL A 161 0.31 -8.16 -5.19
N ALA A 162 0.31 -6.85 -4.90
CA ALA A 162 1.04 -6.28 -3.76
C ALA A 162 0.63 -6.92 -2.42
N LEU A 163 -0.67 -7.05 -2.18
CA LEU A 163 -1.21 -7.67 -0.96
C LEU A 163 -0.81 -9.13 -0.81
N ARG A 164 -0.60 -9.85 -1.92
CA ARG A 164 -0.12 -11.24 -1.89
C ARG A 164 1.29 -11.37 -1.27
N PHE A 165 2.08 -10.30 -1.33
CA PHE A 165 3.40 -10.23 -0.71
C PHE A 165 3.36 -9.57 0.68
N GLU A 166 2.59 -8.49 0.84
CA GLU A 166 2.54 -7.71 2.08
C GLU A 166 1.85 -8.45 3.24
N ASP A 167 0.67 -9.05 3.00
CA ASP A 167 -0.11 -9.67 4.08
C ASP A 167 0.66 -10.80 4.79
N PRO A 168 1.28 -11.77 4.07
CA PRO A 168 2.03 -12.83 4.72
C PRO A 168 3.27 -12.34 5.45
N PHE A 169 3.92 -11.29 4.93
CA PHE A 169 5.11 -10.72 5.56
C PHE A 169 4.77 -10.07 6.89
N THR A 170 3.79 -9.16 6.89
CA THR A 170 3.36 -8.45 8.09
C THR A 170 2.93 -9.45 9.16
N ALA A 171 2.05 -10.40 8.80
CA ALA A 171 1.63 -11.45 9.72
C ALA A 171 2.81 -12.26 10.28
N GLY A 172 3.78 -12.60 9.43
CA GLY A 172 4.99 -13.34 9.80
C GLY A 172 5.85 -12.60 10.82
N ILE A 173 6.09 -11.30 10.65
CA ILE A 173 6.88 -10.52 11.60
C ILE A 173 6.17 -10.40 12.95
N TYR A 174 4.86 -10.10 12.95
CA TYR A 174 4.10 -10.00 14.21
C TYR A 174 4.07 -11.35 14.94
N ALA A 175 3.92 -12.47 14.23
CA ALA A 175 3.99 -13.82 14.80
C ALA A 175 5.38 -14.16 15.37
N LYS A 176 6.46 -13.78 14.69
CA LYS A 176 7.83 -13.92 15.21
C LYS A 176 8.02 -13.15 16.51
N ARG A 177 7.64 -11.87 16.54
CA ARG A 177 7.75 -11.03 17.74
C ARG A 177 6.92 -11.56 18.91
N ASN A 178 5.72 -12.08 18.66
CA ASN A 178 4.88 -12.66 19.71
C ASN A 178 5.52 -13.92 20.32
N ARG A 179 6.16 -14.77 19.50
CA ARG A 179 6.93 -15.93 19.98
C ARG A 179 8.13 -15.52 20.84
N GLU A 180 8.87 -14.50 20.41
CA GLU A 180 10.02 -13.97 21.17
C GLU A 180 9.57 -13.36 22.51
N ARG A 181 8.47 -12.59 22.52
CA ARG A 181 7.88 -12.05 23.76
C ARG A 181 7.41 -13.15 24.71
N ALA A 182 6.83 -14.23 24.18
CA ALA A 182 6.40 -15.39 24.99
C ALA A 182 7.60 -16.13 25.61
N ALA A 183 8.65 -16.37 24.82
CA ALA A 183 9.88 -17.02 25.27
C ALA A 183 10.62 -16.20 26.34
N ALA A 184 10.67 -14.86 26.20
CA ALA A 184 11.25 -13.98 27.20
C ALA A 184 10.47 -14.00 28.53
N LYS A 185 9.15 -14.18 28.48
CA LYS A 185 8.30 -14.31 29.67
C LYS A 185 8.43 -15.68 30.35
N SER A 186 8.63 -16.77 29.59
CA SER A 186 8.86 -18.09 30.17
C SER A 186 10.26 -18.22 30.79
N GLY A 187 11.29 -17.63 30.18
CA GLY A 187 12.65 -17.60 30.75
C GLY A 187 12.75 -16.80 32.05
N LYS A 188 11.99 -15.71 32.19
CA LYS A 188 11.89 -14.94 33.45
C LYS A 188 11.11 -15.65 34.56
N LYS A 189 10.32 -16.69 34.25
CA LYS A 189 9.61 -17.49 35.26
C LYS A 189 10.45 -18.67 35.78
N GLN A 190 11.57 -18.98 35.13
CA GLN A 190 12.46 -20.10 35.49
C GLN A 190 13.70 -19.66 36.28
N ASN A 191 13.90 -18.35 36.48
CA ASN A 191 14.96 -17.77 37.30
C ASN A 191 14.38 -17.14 38.56
#